data_AF-J0WL13-F1
#
_entry.id   AF-J0WL13-F1
#
_cell.length_a   1.000
_cell.length_b   1.000
_cell.length_c   1.000
_cell.angle_alpha   90.00
_cell.angle_beta   90.00
_cell.angle_gamma   90.00
#
_symmetry.space_group_name_H-M   'P 1'
#
loop_
_entity.id
_entity.type
_entity.pdbx_description
1 polymer ?
#
loop_
_entity_poly.entity_id
_entity_poly.type
_entity_poly.pdbx_seq_one_letter_code
_entity_poly.pdbx_strand_id
1 'polypeptide(L)'
;MRVWQARITFEDGKGLPCSVVAETHAREAITNCATSVPDLDSTEGTDIPGCKLELLTQSSAYKILRKLAPVPERQGTLINVGRTRSSLAEFNGKWPSIQDVWKSIRTKDFYKPTREFMWRTLHSTQKIGNFWHRIPHREGLAECPPCETLESMDHILLECDAPGQNAIWRETRLLWSRTGLEWPALNLGLILGCALVEIRDADGKRHKGASRLFRILVSEAAFLIWKLRNERRIQNQDDPEKHAFEQEIVNRWRAQIEKRLRID
;
A
#
# COMPACT_ATOMS: atom_id res chain seq x y z
N MET A 1 -4.49 19.33 10.47
CA MET A 1 -4.18 18.27 11.46
C MET A 1 -5.29 18.28 12.50
N ARG A 2 -6.12 17.24 12.60
CA ARG A 2 -7.05 17.12 13.73
C ARG A 2 -6.29 16.42 14.85
N VAL A 3 -6.01 17.15 15.92
CA VAL A 3 -5.48 16.60 17.17
C VAL A 3 -6.62 15.80 17.79
N TRP A 4 -6.45 14.50 17.94
CA TRP A 4 -7.39 13.66 18.69
C TRP A 4 -7.16 13.94 20.18
N GLN A 5 -8.05 14.70 20.80
CA GLN A 5 -8.14 14.78 22.25
C GLN A 5 -9.20 13.77 22.71
N ALA A 6 -8.76 12.69 23.34
CA ALA A 6 -9.68 11.85 24.11
C ALA A 6 -10.08 12.64 25.37
N ARG A 7 -11.38 12.90 25.55
CA ARG A 7 -11.89 13.56 26.75
C ARG A 7 -11.91 12.51 27.88
N ILE A 8 -10.92 12.58 28.76
CA ILE A 8 -10.84 11.74 29.96
C ILE A 8 -11.54 12.50 31.09
N THR A 9 -12.57 11.90 31.68
CA THR A 9 -13.23 12.38 32.89
C THR A 9 -12.76 11.53 34.06
N PHE A 10 -12.30 12.18 35.13
CA PHE A 10 -11.95 11.51 36.38
C PHE A 10 -13.14 11.64 37.34
N GLU A 11 -13.64 10.51 37.83
CA GLU A 11 -14.67 10.44 38.86
C GLU A 11 -14.09 9.71 40.08
N ASP A 12 -14.45 10.17 41.29
CA ASP A 12 -13.99 9.54 42.53
C ASP A 12 -14.83 8.30 42.81
N GLY A 13 -14.28 7.12 42.50
CA GLY A 13 -15.00 5.84 42.48
C GLY A 13 -15.10 5.13 43.83
N LYS A 14 -14.99 5.82 44.96
CA LYS A 14 -15.01 5.19 46.29
C LYS A 14 -16.33 4.46 46.55
N GLY A 15 -16.26 3.14 46.67
CA GLY A 15 -17.38 2.29 47.09
C GLY A 15 -18.20 1.69 45.94
N LEU A 16 -17.77 1.84 44.69
CA LEU A 16 -18.38 1.11 43.57
C LEU A 16 -17.96 -0.37 43.61
N PRO A 17 -18.81 -1.31 43.19
CA PRO A 17 -18.45 -2.73 43.15
C PRO A 17 -17.17 -3.00 42.34
N CYS A 18 -16.95 -2.24 41.27
CA CYS A 18 -15.73 -2.29 40.46
C CYS A 18 -14.48 -1.75 41.18
N SER A 19 -14.64 -0.85 42.17
CA SER A 19 -13.52 -0.30 42.93
C SER A 19 -12.96 -1.32 43.91
N VAL A 20 -13.81 -2.15 44.50
CA VAL A 20 -13.39 -3.21 45.43
C VAL A 20 -12.56 -4.27 44.72
N VAL A 21 -13.01 -4.72 43.54
CA VAL A 21 -12.28 -5.69 42.71
C VAL A 21 -10.91 -5.14 42.28
N ALA A 22 -10.89 -3.89 41.81
CA ALA A 22 -9.65 -3.20 41.45
C ALA A 22 -8.68 -3.05 42.64
N GLU A 23 -9.18 -2.78 43.85
CA GLU A 23 -8.38 -2.71 45.08
C GLU A 23 -7.78 -4.07 45.46
N THR A 24 -8.54 -5.17 45.34
CA THR A 24 -8.03 -6.53 45.58
C THR A 24 -6.91 -6.87 44.61
N HIS A 25 -7.07 -6.62 43.31
CA HIS A 25 -6.01 -6.88 42.33
C HIS A 25 -4.80 -5.98 42.51
N ALA A 26 -4.99 -4.72 42.90
CA ALA A 26 -3.89 -3.82 43.25
C ALA A 26 -3.09 -4.36 44.45
N ARG A 27 -3.76 -4.91 45.47
CA ARG A 27 -3.12 -5.54 46.64
C ARG A 27 -2.40 -6.83 46.26
N GLU A 28 -3.03 -7.68 45.46
CA GLU A 28 -2.41 -8.93 44.96
C GLU A 28 -1.15 -8.65 44.12
N ALA A 29 -1.16 -7.58 43.31
CA ALA A 29 -0.02 -7.11 42.52
C ALA A 29 1.10 -6.43 43.33
N ILE A 30 0.87 -6.15 44.62
CA ILE A 30 1.93 -5.73 45.56
C ILE A 30 2.64 -6.98 46.12
N THR A 31 1.89 -8.05 46.40
CA THR A 31 2.41 -9.29 46.98
C THR A 31 3.06 -10.24 45.97
N ASN A 32 2.57 -10.29 44.72
CA ASN A 32 3.14 -11.12 43.67
C ASN A 32 4.03 -10.26 42.74
N CYS A 33 5.34 -10.40 42.87
CA CYS A 33 6.34 -9.73 42.01
C CYS A 33 6.40 -10.30 40.57
N ALA A 34 5.40 -11.08 40.16
CA ALA A 34 5.26 -11.57 38.80
C ALA A 34 4.41 -10.59 38.00
N THR A 35 5.08 -9.64 37.36
CA THR A 35 4.50 -8.73 36.37
C THR A 35 4.01 -9.53 35.17
N SER A 36 2.75 -9.93 35.12
CA SER A 36 2.14 -10.32 33.87
C SER A 36 1.83 -9.04 33.08
N VAL A 37 2.58 -8.79 32.00
CA VAL A 37 2.07 -7.94 30.92
C VAL A 37 0.74 -8.57 30.51
N PRO A 38 -0.40 -7.86 30.63
CA PRO A 38 -1.69 -8.46 30.32
C PRO A 38 -1.66 -8.97 28.89
N ASP A 39 -2.05 -10.22 28.69
CA ASP A 39 -2.32 -10.71 27.35
C ASP A 39 -3.63 -10.05 26.87
N LEU A 40 -3.44 -9.01 26.07
CA LEU A 40 -4.52 -8.16 25.55
C LEU A 40 -5.44 -8.90 24.58
N ASP A 41 -5.09 -10.13 24.18
CA ASP A 41 -5.88 -10.93 23.26
C ASP A 41 -6.83 -11.91 24.01
N SER A 42 -6.69 -12.07 25.34
CA SER A 42 -7.45 -13.03 26.16
C SER A 42 -8.28 -12.40 27.30
N THR A 43 -8.29 -11.08 27.43
CA THR A 43 -8.96 -10.37 28.55
C THR A 43 -10.16 -9.54 28.07
N GLU A 44 -11.37 -9.94 28.48
CA GLU A 44 -12.63 -9.17 28.31
C GLU A 44 -13.16 -8.69 29.67
N GLY A 45 -13.73 -7.48 29.74
CA GLY A 45 -14.39 -6.94 30.94
C GLY A 45 -13.60 -5.88 31.72
N THR A 46 -14.08 -5.53 32.91
CA THR A 46 -13.44 -4.54 33.83
C THR A 46 -12.24 -5.09 34.59
N ASP A 47 -11.94 -6.37 34.43
CA ASP A 47 -10.87 -7.09 35.13
C ASP A 47 -9.53 -7.02 34.39
N ILE A 48 -9.35 -6.02 33.52
CA ILE A 48 -8.07 -5.81 32.85
C ILE A 48 -7.05 -5.38 33.91
N PRO A 49 -6.00 -6.18 34.21
CA PRO A 49 -4.96 -5.73 35.12
C PRO A 49 -4.31 -4.48 34.50
N GLY A 50 -4.50 -3.33 35.14
CA GLY A 50 -3.87 -2.09 34.72
C GLY A 50 -2.35 -2.22 34.69
N CYS A 51 -1.69 -1.54 33.75
CA CYS A 51 -0.23 -1.46 33.76
C CYS A 51 0.21 -0.41 34.79
N LYS A 52 1.11 -0.77 35.72
CA LYS A 52 1.73 0.21 36.63
C LYS A 52 2.45 1.27 35.79
N LEU A 53 2.17 2.56 36.02
CA LEU A 53 2.73 3.67 35.25
C LEU A 53 4.27 3.70 35.28
N GLU A 54 4.87 3.26 36.38
CA GLU A 54 6.33 3.09 36.55
C GLU A 54 6.93 2.05 35.59
N LEU A 55 6.17 1.04 35.17
CA LEU A 55 6.60 -0.02 34.24
C LEU A 55 6.20 0.30 32.79
N LEU A 56 5.39 1.33 32.59
CA LEU A 56 4.88 1.73 31.28
C LEU A 56 5.96 2.52 30.54
N THR A 57 6.61 1.89 29.56
CA THR A 57 7.44 2.61 28.60
C THR A 57 6.57 3.34 27.57
N GLN A 58 7.09 4.41 26.97
CA GLN A 58 6.44 5.07 25.83
C GLN A 58 6.10 4.08 24.70
N SER A 59 6.98 3.09 24.45
CA SER A 59 6.78 2.08 23.40
C SER A 59 5.62 1.13 23.70
N SER A 60 5.46 0.70 24.95
CA SER A 60 4.33 -0.13 25.41
C SER A 60 3.04 0.68 25.46
N ALA A 61 3.09 1.92 25.97
CA ALA A 61 1.94 2.83 25.98
C ALA A 61 1.41 3.06 24.57
N TYR A 62 2.31 3.33 23.62
CA TYR A 62 1.95 3.53 22.21
C TYR A 62 1.30 2.30 21.58
N LYS A 63 1.79 1.09 21.87
CA LYS A 63 1.19 -0.17 21.39
C LYS A 63 -0.21 -0.37 21.97
N ILE A 64 -0.39 -0.13 23.27
CA ILE A 64 -1.69 -0.24 23.95
C ILE A 64 -2.68 0.77 23.35
N LEU A 65 -2.30 2.05 23.27
CA LEU A 65 -3.15 3.09 22.68
C LEU A 65 -3.52 2.79 21.22
N ARG A 66 -2.59 2.22 20.45
CA ARG A 66 -2.88 1.77 19.07
C ARG A 66 -3.84 0.60 19.00
N LYS A 67 -3.80 -0.35 19.95
CA LYS A 67 -4.75 -1.47 20.01
C LYS A 67 -6.14 -0.99 20.45
N LEU A 68 -6.21 -0.03 21.37
CA LEU A 68 -7.46 0.53 21.88
C LEU A 68 -8.16 1.47 20.89
N ALA A 69 -7.41 2.16 20.03
CA ALA A 69 -7.97 3.07 19.05
C ALA A 69 -8.54 2.29 17.84
N PRO A 70 -9.87 2.30 17.59
CA PRO A 70 -10.42 1.73 16.38
C PRO A 70 -9.85 2.50 15.18
N VAL A 71 -9.13 1.81 14.30
CA VAL A 71 -8.64 2.40 13.06
C VAL A 71 -9.81 2.44 12.09
N PRO A 72 -10.33 3.61 11.70
CA PRO A 72 -11.46 3.68 10.79
C PRO A 72 -11.06 3.05 9.45
N GLU A 73 -11.90 2.15 8.97
CA GLU A 73 -11.69 1.54 7.67
C GLU A 73 -11.76 2.60 6.58
N ARG A 74 -10.72 2.64 5.73
CA ARG A 74 -10.66 3.59 4.63
C ARG A 74 -11.19 2.91 3.39
N GLN A 75 -12.32 3.39 2.88
CA GLN A 75 -13.01 2.79 1.73
C GLN A 75 -12.10 2.58 0.52
N GLY A 76 -11.24 3.55 0.18
CA GLY A 76 -10.27 3.40 -0.92
C GLY A 76 -9.22 2.31 -0.67
N THR A 77 -8.82 2.09 0.58
CA THR A 77 -7.92 0.98 0.94
C THR A 77 -8.63 -0.36 0.82
N LEU A 78 -9.86 -0.46 1.31
CA LEU A 78 -10.69 -1.67 1.20
C LEU A 78 -10.89 -2.07 -0.27
N ILE A 79 -11.26 -1.11 -1.12
CA ILE A 79 -11.46 -1.32 -2.56
C ILE A 79 -10.17 -1.83 -3.21
N ASN A 80 -9.04 -1.12 -3.04
CA ASN A 80 -7.81 -1.50 -3.74
C ASN A 80 -7.24 -2.83 -3.24
N VAL A 81 -7.27 -3.09 -1.92
CA VAL A 81 -6.89 -4.41 -1.37
C VAL A 81 -7.83 -5.50 -1.86
N GLY A 82 -9.14 -5.25 -1.91
CA GLY A 82 -10.14 -6.18 -2.44
C GLY A 82 -9.88 -6.52 -3.90
N ARG A 83 -9.64 -5.51 -4.75
CA ARG A 83 -9.26 -5.69 -6.16
C ARG A 83 -7.99 -6.51 -6.31
N THR A 84 -6.94 -6.20 -5.55
CA THR A 84 -5.70 -6.98 -5.55
C THR A 84 -5.93 -8.44 -5.19
N ARG A 85 -6.70 -8.71 -4.14
CA ARG A 85 -7.02 -10.07 -3.72
C ARG A 85 -7.83 -10.81 -4.79
N SER A 86 -8.81 -10.16 -5.39
CA SER A 86 -9.64 -10.72 -6.47
C SER A 86 -8.80 -11.08 -7.70
N SER A 87 -7.98 -10.14 -8.20
CA SER A 87 -7.11 -10.37 -9.36
C SER A 87 -6.09 -11.49 -9.10
N LEU A 88 -5.55 -11.57 -7.88
CA LEU A 88 -4.64 -12.65 -7.50
C LEU A 88 -5.35 -13.99 -7.35
N ALA A 89 -6.60 -14.01 -6.89
CA ALA A 89 -7.38 -15.23 -6.82
C ALA A 89 -7.69 -15.78 -8.21
N GLU A 90 -8.08 -14.91 -9.14
CA GLU A 90 -8.28 -15.26 -10.55
C GLU A 90 -6.98 -15.76 -11.20
N PHE A 91 -5.87 -15.06 -10.98
CA PHE A 91 -4.60 -15.41 -11.62
C PHE A 91 -3.90 -16.65 -11.01
N ASN A 92 -3.80 -16.71 -9.68
CA ASN A 92 -3.09 -17.80 -8.99
C ASN A 92 -3.99 -19.00 -8.63
N GLY A 93 -5.31 -18.86 -8.74
CA GLY A 93 -6.28 -19.81 -8.20
C GLY A 93 -6.37 -19.82 -6.67
N LYS A 94 -5.79 -18.83 -5.98
CA LYS A 94 -5.76 -18.77 -4.52
C LYS A 94 -5.97 -17.35 -4.01
N TRP A 95 -6.87 -17.20 -3.04
CA TRP A 95 -7.09 -15.96 -2.31
C TRP A 95 -5.93 -15.66 -1.35
N PRO A 96 -5.18 -14.57 -1.53
CA PRO A 96 -4.23 -14.13 -0.53
C PRO A 96 -4.96 -13.47 0.64
N SER A 97 -4.34 -13.53 1.83
CA SER A 97 -4.81 -12.75 2.98
C SER A 97 -4.51 -11.26 2.79
N ILE A 98 -5.21 -10.40 3.54
CA ILE A 98 -4.89 -8.96 3.57
C ILE A 98 -3.45 -8.77 4.07
N GLN A 99 -3.00 -9.56 5.05
CA GLN A 99 -1.62 -9.49 5.54
C GLN A 99 -0.61 -9.85 4.44
N ASP A 100 -0.90 -10.83 3.58
CA ASP A 100 0.00 -11.21 2.49
C ASP A 100 0.20 -10.06 1.50
N VAL A 101 -0.88 -9.37 1.13
CA VAL A 101 -0.82 -8.19 0.26
C VAL A 101 0.12 -7.12 0.86
N TRP A 102 -0.06 -6.76 2.13
CA TRP A 102 0.78 -5.76 2.79
C TRP A 102 2.23 -6.19 3.02
N LYS A 103 2.47 -7.49 3.27
CA LYS A 103 3.83 -8.03 3.40
C LYS A 103 4.53 -8.05 2.05
N SER A 104 3.82 -8.38 0.97
CA SER A 104 4.39 -8.55 -0.37
C SER A 104 5.05 -7.28 -0.92
N ILE A 105 4.46 -6.11 -0.67
CA ILE A 105 5.01 -4.82 -1.13
C ILE A 105 6.32 -4.44 -0.43
N ARG A 106 6.72 -5.17 0.61
CA ARG A 106 8.01 -4.98 1.32
C ARG A 106 9.13 -5.85 0.74
N THR A 107 8.87 -6.61 -0.33
CA THR A 107 9.88 -7.46 -0.97
C THR A 107 11.16 -6.70 -1.31
N LYS A 108 12.31 -7.38 -1.17
CA LYS A 108 13.62 -6.86 -1.56
C LYS A 108 13.72 -6.55 -3.06
N ASP A 109 12.89 -7.22 -3.87
CA ASP A 109 12.83 -6.99 -5.31
C ASP A 109 12.22 -5.62 -5.67
N PHE A 110 11.62 -4.88 -4.73
CA PHE A 110 11.16 -3.51 -4.97
C PHE A 110 12.16 -2.49 -4.43
N TYR A 111 12.46 -1.47 -5.24
CA TYR A 111 13.20 -0.30 -4.78
C TYR A 111 12.34 0.53 -3.80
N LYS A 112 12.97 1.24 -2.86
CA LYS A 112 12.25 1.95 -1.78
C LYS A 112 11.13 2.90 -2.27
N PRO A 113 11.36 3.77 -3.29
CA PRO A 113 10.31 4.61 -3.88
C PRO A 113 9.19 3.80 -4.53
N THR A 114 9.49 2.64 -5.13
CA THR A 114 8.48 1.73 -5.70
C THR A 114 7.60 1.16 -4.60
N ARG A 115 8.17 0.78 -3.45
CA ARG A 115 7.39 0.32 -2.28
C ARG A 115 6.47 1.41 -1.76
N GLU A 116 6.96 2.64 -1.67
CA GLU A 116 6.17 3.80 -1.26
C GLU A 116 5.04 4.07 -2.25
N PHE A 117 5.32 4.03 -3.56
CA PHE A 117 4.31 4.14 -4.60
C PHE A 117 3.22 3.08 -4.43
N MET A 118 3.59 1.80 -4.32
CA MET A 118 2.63 0.70 -4.12
C MET A 118 1.80 0.90 -2.85
N TRP A 119 2.44 1.26 -1.74
CA TRP A 119 1.76 1.54 -0.47
C TRP A 119 0.75 2.68 -0.61
N ARG A 120 1.16 3.81 -1.21
CA ARG A 120 0.29 4.98 -1.39
C ARG A 120 -0.89 4.68 -2.32
N THR A 121 -0.67 3.86 -3.35
CA THR A 121 -1.71 3.45 -4.30
C THR A 121 -2.68 2.46 -3.65
N LEU A 122 -2.20 1.45 -2.91
CA LEU A 122 -3.07 0.56 -2.13
C LEU A 122 -3.92 1.35 -1.13
N HIS A 123 -3.39 2.40 -0.53
CA HIS A 123 -4.17 3.27 0.36
C HIS A 123 -5.06 4.29 -0.34
N SER A 124 -4.98 4.43 -1.67
CA SER A 124 -5.65 5.47 -2.44
C SER A 124 -5.34 6.90 -1.92
N THR A 125 -4.06 7.18 -1.68
CA THR A 125 -3.56 8.46 -1.11
C THR A 125 -2.85 9.35 -2.14
N GLN A 126 -2.97 9.02 -3.42
CA GLN A 126 -2.41 9.80 -4.50
C GLN A 126 -3.25 11.06 -4.76
N LYS A 127 -2.59 12.14 -5.18
CA LYS A 127 -3.26 13.40 -5.52
C LYS A 127 -3.69 13.35 -6.99
N ILE A 128 -4.82 12.72 -7.26
CA ILE A 128 -5.38 12.48 -8.60
C ILE A 128 -6.90 12.66 -8.58
N GLY A 129 -7.50 12.92 -9.74
CA GLY A 129 -8.96 12.94 -9.92
C GLY A 129 -9.67 13.86 -8.93
N ASN A 130 -10.70 13.31 -8.29
CA ASN A 130 -11.56 13.99 -7.30
C ASN A 130 -10.83 14.69 -6.16
N PHE A 131 -9.58 14.34 -5.88
CA PHE A 131 -8.76 15.09 -4.92
C PHE A 131 -8.64 16.57 -5.33
N TRP A 132 -8.44 16.86 -6.62
CA TRP A 132 -8.17 18.20 -7.12
C TRP A 132 -9.42 19.08 -7.19
N HIS A 133 -10.62 18.52 -7.38
CA HIS A 133 -11.88 19.28 -7.29
C HIS A 133 -12.11 19.96 -5.94
N ARG A 134 -11.44 19.47 -4.88
CA ARG A 134 -11.54 20.03 -3.53
C ARG A 134 -10.51 21.12 -3.27
N ILE A 135 -9.65 21.43 -4.26
CA ILE A 135 -8.59 22.41 -4.14
C ILE A 135 -8.90 23.59 -5.08
N PRO A 136 -9.27 24.75 -4.52
CA PRO A 136 -9.53 25.96 -5.30
C PRO A 136 -8.41 26.28 -6.28
N HIS A 137 -8.78 26.66 -7.50
CA HIS A 137 -7.87 27.06 -8.59
C HIS A 137 -6.94 25.96 -9.12
N ARG A 138 -7.23 24.70 -8.82
CA ARG A 138 -6.48 23.52 -9.30
C ARG A 138 -7.37 22.40 -9.79
N GLU A 139 -8.65 22.67 -9.99
CA GLU A 139 -9.67 21.69 -10.37
C GLU A 139 -9.36 21.06 -11.73
N GLY A 140 -8.74 21.81 -12.65
CA GLY A 140 -8.30 21.31 -13.95
C GLY A 140 -7.24 20.19 -13.90
N LEU A 141 -6.65 19.92 -12.73
CA LEU A 141 -5.76 18.75 -12.53
C LEU A 141 -6.53 17.45 -12.27
N ALA A 142 -7.86 17.50 -12.10
CA ALA A 142 -8.68 16.32 -11.86
C ALA A 142 -8.84 15.46 -13.12
N GLU A 143 -8.96 16.08 -14.28
CA GLU A 143 -9.24 15.41 -15.56
C GLU A 143 -8.00 15.39 -16.42
N CYS A 144 -7.75 14.30 -17.13
CA CYS A 144 -6.64 14.15 -18.08
C CYS A 144 -6.94 14.84 -19.42
N PRO A 145 -6.23 15.92 -19.83
CA PRO A 145 -6.50 16.68 -21.05
C PRO A 145 -6.51 15.84 -22.33
N PRO A 146 -5.52 14.95 -22.59
CA PRO A 146 -5.53 14.19 -23.84
C PRO A 146 -6.68 13.17 -23.93
N CYS A 147 -7.26 12.77 -22.80
CA CYS A 147 -8.28 11.72 -22.74
C CYS A 147 -9.65 12.22 -22.27
N GLU A 148 -9.75 13.49 -21.89
CA GLU A 148 -10.95 14.18 -21.40
C GLU A 148 -11.75 13.36 -20.36
N THR A 149 -11.05 12.68 -19.46
CA THR A 149 -11.65 11.80 -18.45
C THR A 149 -11.08 12.04 -17.07
N LEU A 150 -11.88 11.75 -16.04
CA LEU A 150 -11.46 11.88 -14.65
C LEU A 150 -10.26 10.96 -14.39
N GLU A 151 -9.16 11.56 -13.95
CA GLU A 151 -7.90 10.84 -13.82
C GLU A 151 -7.94 9.89 -12.62
N SER A 152 -7.86 8.60 -12.90
CA SER A 152 -7.78 7.52 -11.93
C SER A 152 -6.44 6.78 -12.02
N MET A 153 -6.12 5.92 -11.04
CA MET A 153 -4.90 5.11 -11.14
C MET A 153 -4.99 4.07 -12.25
N ASP A 154 -6.19 3.51 -12.49
CA ASP A 154 -6.45 2.65 -13.66
C ASP A 154 -6.16 3.42 -14.95
N HIS A 155 -6.71 4.63 -15.08
CA HIS A 155 -6.48 5.46 -16.24
C HIS A 155 -4.98 5.71 -16.48
N ILE A 156 -4.27 6.22 -15.46
CA ILE A 156 -2.84 6.58 -15.57
C ILE A 156 -1.99 5.36 -15.97
N LEU A 157 -2.27 4.20 -15.38
CA LEU A 157 -1.42 3.02 -15.56
C LEU A 157 -1.79 2.15 -16.75
N LEU A 158 -3.04 2.18 -17.23
CA LEU A 158 -3.53 1.17 -18.19
C LEU A 158 -4.26 1.76 -19.40
N GLU A 159 -4.81 2.98 -19.31
CA GLU A 159 -5.76 3.49 -20.31
C GLU A 159 -5.33 4.82 -20.94
N CYS A 160 -4.36 5.52 -20.35
CA CYS A 160 -4.02 6.89 -20.76
C CYS A 160 -3.31 6.95 -22.12
N ASP A 161 -3.82 7.81 -23.01
CA ASP A 161 -3.24 8.08 -24.34
C ASP A 161 -2.09 9.09 -24.32
N ALA A 162 -1.82 9.69 -23.16
CA ALA A 162 -0.67 10.58 -23.03
C ALA A 162 0.64 9.86 -23.36
N PRO A 163 1.64 10.58 -23.91
CA PRO A 163 2.94 10.01 -24.23
C PRO A 163 3.55 9.26 -23.05
N GLY A 164 3.96 8.01 -23.31
CA GLY A 164 4.78 7.21 -22.39
C GLY A 164 4.12 5.95 -21.86
N GLN A 165 2.86 5.98 -21.43
CA GLN A 165 2.17 4.82 -20.85
C GLN A 165 2.23 3.60 -21.80
N ASN A 166 1.78 3.79 -23.04
CA ASN A 166 1.82 2.76 -24.08
C ASN A 166 3.25 2.32 -24.44
N ALA A 167 4.19 3.26 -24.56
CA ALA A 167 5.59 2.95 -24.89
C ALA A 167 6.25 2.09 -23.81
N ILE A 168 6.04 2.41 -22.53
CA ILE A 168 6.59 1.63 -21.41
C ILE A 168 6.01 0.21 -21.41
N TRP A 169 4.69 0.03 -21.55
CA TRP A 169 4.14 -1.33 -21.59
C TRP A 169 4.52 -2.10 -22.84
N ARG A 170 4.74 -1.44 -23.97
CA ARG A 170 5.27 -2.08 -25.18
C ARG A 170 6.68 -2.63 -24.94
N GLU A 171 7.59 -1.81 -24.41
CA GLU A 171 8.96 -2.27 -24.10
C GLU A 171 8.96 -3.33 -22.99
N THR A 172 8.05 -3.24 -22.02
CA THR A 172 7.89 -4.23 -20.96
C THR A 172 7.47 -5.59 -21.54
N ARG A 173 6.48 -5.60 -22.44
CA ARG A 173 6.02 -6.80 -23.15
C ARG A 173 7.10 -7.39 -24.06
N LEU A 174 7.86 -6.53 -24.75
CA LEU A 174 8.99 -6.95 -25.59
C LEU A 174 10.09 -7.64 -24.76
N LEU A 175 10.35 -7.17 -23.55
CA LEU A 175 11.31 -7.83 -22.66
C LEU A 175 10.75 -9.15 -22.12
N TRP A 176 9.46 -9.19 -21.78
CA TRP A 176 8.78 -10.40 -21.32
C TRP A 176 8.76 -11.50 -22.38
N SER A 177 8.56 -11.18 -23.65
CA SER A 177 8.45 -12.17 -24.73
C SER A 177 9.69 -13.06 -24.87
N ARG A 178 10.86 -12.60 -24.38
CA ARG A 178 12.09 -13.41 -24.31
C ARG A 178 11.99 -14.62 -23.38
N THR A 179 10.99 -14.65 -22.49
CA THR A 179 10.72 -15.82 -21.64
C THR A 179 10.00 -16.94 -22.39
N GLY A 180 9.38 -16.64 -23.55
CA GLY A 180 8.49 -17.57 -24.25
C GLY A 180 7.14 -17.81 -23.58
N LEU A 181 6.83 -17.10 -22.48
CA LEU A 181 5.58 -17.22 -21.75
C LEU A 181 4.58 -16.16 -22.19
N GLU A 182 3.29 -16.49 -22.10
CA GLU A 182 2.21 -15.55 -22.39
C GLU A 182 2.26 -14.34 -21.45
N TRP A 183 1.96 -13.15 -21.97
CA TRP A 183 1.87 -11.93 -21.16
C TRP A 183 0.49 -11.85 -20.51
N PRO A 184 0.41 -11.78 -19.16
CA PRO A 184 -0.86 -11.62 -18.47
C PRO A 184 -1.61 -10.35 -18.87
N ALA A 185 -2.93 -10.45 -19.02
CA ALA A 185 -3.79 -9.27 -19.06
C ALA A 185 -3.67 -8.51 -17.73
N LEU A 186 -3.19 -7.26 -17.80
CA LEU A 186 -3.00 -6.45 -16.60
C LEU A 186 -4.30 -5.73 -16.21
N ASN A 187 -4.53 -5.67 -14.90
CA ASN A 187 -5.46 -4.76 -14.27
C ASN A 187 -4.79 -4.16 -13.02
N LEU A 188 -5.37 -3.10 -12.44
CA LEU A 188 -4.74 -2.45 -11.28
C LEU A 188 -4.51 -3.41 -10.11
N GLY A 189 -5.44 -4.35 -9.89
CA GLY A 189 -5.30 -5.35 -8.83
C GLY A 189 -4.06 -6.23 -9.02
N LEU A 190 -3.80 -6.70 -10.25
CA LEU A 190 -2.64 -7.52 -10.58
C LEU A 190 -1.32 -6.71 -10.51
N ILE A 191 -1.34 -5.43 -10.89
CA ILE A 191 -0.18 -4.53 -10.74
C ILE A 191 0.16 -4.35 -9.25
N LEU A 192 -0.83 -4.03 -8.41
CA LEU A 192 -0.63 -3.86 -6.97
C LEU A 192 -0.27 -5.17 -6.26
N GLY A 193 -0.71 -6.29 -6.82
CA GLY A 193 -0.42 -7.64 -6.36
C GLY A 193 0.79 -8.31 -7.01
N CYS A 194 1.53 -7.63 -7.89
CA CYS A 194 2.51 -8.30 -8.76
C CYS A 194 3.62 -9.04 -8.00
N ALA A 195 3.86 -8.68 -6.73
CA ALA A 195 4.82 -9.39 -5.88
C ALA A 195 4.36 -10.78 -5.40
N LEU A 196 3.07 -11.09 -5.50
CA LEU A 196 2.45 -12.36 -5.16
C LEU A 196 2.06 -13.19 -6.39
N VAL A 197 2.32 -12.68 -7.60
CA VAL A 197 2.00 -13.41 -8.83
C VAL A 197 2.90 -14.62 -8.97
N GLU A 198 2.28 -15.78 -9.18
CA GLU A 198 2.96 -17.07 -9.36
C GLU A 198 2.78 -17.54 -10.79
N ILE A 199 3.80 -17.30 -11.61
CA ILE A 199 3.85 -17.82 -12.98
C ILE A 199 4.13 -19.32 -12.92
N ARG A 200 3.36 -20.09 -13.68
CA ARG A 200 3.48 -21.55 -13.78
C ARG A 200 3.95 -21.96 -15.16
N ASP A 201 4.71 -23.06 -15.23
CA ASP A 201 5.08 -23.69 -16.49
C ASP A 201 3.96 -24.60 -17.03
N ALA A 202 4.19 -25.23 -18.18
CA ALA A 202 3.24 -26.15 -18.82
C ALA A 202 2.87 -27.36 -17.93
N ASP A 203 3.75 -27.74 -17.00
CA ASP A 203 3.52 -28.83 -16.04
C ASP A 203 2.78 -28.34 -14.78
N GLY A 204 2.40 -27.06 -14.72
CA GLY A 204 1.75 -26.43 -13.57
C GLY A 204 2.68 -26.14 -12.39
N LYS A 205 4.00 -26.37 -12.53
CA LYS A 205 5.00 -26.08 -11.49
C LYS A 205 5.32 -24.59 -11.48
N ARG A 206 5.72 -24.09 -10.30
CA ARG A 206 6.07 -22.68 -10.11
C ARG A 206 7.35 -22.32 -10.85
N HIS A 207 7.24 -21.42 -11.82
CA HIS A 207 8.37 -20.85 -12.53
C HIS A 207 8.92 -19.64 -11.75
N LYS A 208 9.81 -19.90 -10.78
CA LYS A 208 10.36 -18.88 -9.87
C LYS A 208 11.02 -17.70 -10.60
N GLY A 209 11.80 -17.97 -11.65
CA GLY A 209 12.49 -16.96 -12.45
C GLY A 209 11.51 -15.98 -13.12
N ALA A 210 10.57 -16.50 -13.92
CA ALA A 210 9.50 -15.73 -14.55
C ALA A 210 8.65 -14.95 -13.54
N SER A 211 8.28 -15.55 -12.39
CA SER A 211 7.53 -14.85 -11.34
C SER A 211 8.30 -13.64 -10.78
N ARG A 212 9.62 -13.81 -10.54
CA ARG A 212 10.48 -12.72 -10.08
C ARG A 212 10.64 -11.64 -11.16
N LEU A 213 10.86 -12.04 -12.41
CA LEU A 213 10.96 -11.12 -13.54
C LEU A 213 9.67 -10.31 -13.70
N PHE A 214 8.51 -10.97 -13.70
CA PHE A 214 7.19 -10.33 -13.83
C PHE A 214 7.02 -9.24 -12.77
N ARG A 215 7.26 -9.58 -11.50
CA ARG A 215 7.23 -8.64 -10.38
C ARG A 215 8.12 -7.42 -10.63
N ILE A 216 9.37 -7.62 -11.07
CA ILE A 216 10.31 -6.51 -11.33
C ILE A 216 9.78 -5.65 -12.47
N LEU A 217 9.46 -6.26 -13.62
CA LEU A 217 8.99 -5.56 -14.79
C LEU A 217 7.73 -4.72 -14.53
N VAL A 218 6.70 -5.34 -13.95
CA VAL A 218 5.42 -4.66 -13.71
C VAL A 218 5.55 -3.54 -12.69
N SER A 219 6.31 -3.75 -11.62
CA SER A 219 6.49 -2.72 -10.58
C SER A 219 7.33 -1.53 -11.05
N GLU A 220 8.41 -1.79 -11.80
CA GLU A 220 9.27 -0.75 -12.36
C GLU A 220 8.53 0.04 -13.47
N ALA A 221 7.74 -0.64 -14.31
CA ALA A 221 6.95 -0.03 -15.37
C ALA A 221 5.87 0.89 -14.78
N ALA A 222 5.06 0.38 -13.84
CA ALA A 222 4.00 1.16 -13.21
C ALA A 222 4.55 2.39 -12.48
N PHE A 223 5.68 2.26 -11.78
CA PHE A 223 6.30 3.39 -11.10
C PHE A 223 6.89 4.41 -12.09
N LEU A 224 7.48 3.97 -13.21
CA LEU A 224 7.98 4.87 -14.23
C LEU A 224 6.85 5.64 -14.91
N ILE A 225 5.75 4.98 -15.26
CA ILE A 225 4.55 5.62 -15.82
C ILE A 225 4.02 6.69 -14.86
N TRP A 226 3.92 6.36 -13.57
CA TRP A 226 3.54 7.32 -12.53
C TRP A 226 4.48 8.54 -12.46
N LYS A 227 5.80 8.33 -12.55
CA LYS A 227 6.79 9.43 -12.58
C LYS A 227 6.59 10.32 -13.81
N LEU A 228 6.49 9.72 -15.00
CA LEU A 228 6.30 10.44 -16.26
C LEU A 228 5.01 11.28 -16.23
N ARG A 229 3.92 10.71 -15.69
CA ARG A 229 2.68 11.46 -15.47
C ARG A 229 2.89 12.65 -14.55
N ASN A 230 3.60 12.50 -13.44
CA ASN A 230 3.84 13.63 -12.53
C ASN A 230 4.74 14.71 -13.13
N GLU A 231 5.76 14.32 -13.88
CA GLU A 231 6.63 15.25 -14.61
C GLU A 231 5.81 16.06 -15.62
N ARG A 232 5.04 15.40 -16.49
CA ARG A 232 4.15 16.07 -17.44
C ARG A 232 3.13 16.98 -16.74
N ARG A 233 2.33 16.42 -15.83
CA ARG A 233 1.13 17.08 -15.29
C ARG A 233 1.41 18.08 -14.19
N ILE A 234 2.36 17.76 -13.30
CA ILE A 234 2.57 18.53 -12.07
C ILE A 234 3.77 19.45 -12.20
N GLN A 235 4.86 18.99 -12.82
CA GLN A 235 6.08 19.81 -12.98
C GLN A 235 5.98 20.71 -14.21
N ASN A 236 5.61 20.14 -15.35
CA ASN A 236 5.58 20.83 -16.63
C ASN A 236 4.21 21.43 -16.97
N GLN A 237 3.17 21.16 -16.17
CA GLN A 237 1.82 21.70 -16.35
C GLN A 237 1.22 21.43 -17.74
N ASP A 238 1.51 20.24 -18.32
CA ASP A 238 1.12 19.86 -19.69
C ASP A 238 1.63 20.78 -20.80
N ASP A 239 2.73 21.49 -20.55
CA ASP A 239 3.40 22.26 -21.59
C ASP A 239 3.89 21.34 -22.73
N PRO A 240 3.33 21.47 -23.97
CA PRO A 240 3.68 20.61 -25.09
C PRO A 240 5.16 20.67 -25.49
N GLU A 241 5.83 21.81 -25.26
CA GLU A 241 7.25 21.97 -25.58
C GLU A 241 8.16 21.19 -24.62
N LYS A 242 7.64 20.82 -23.45
CA LYS A 242 8.34 20.02 -22.42
C LYS A 242 7.92 18.56 -22.41
N HIS A 243 7.17 18.11 -23.41
CA HIS A 243 6.80 16.69 -23.53
C HIS A 243 8.02 15.86 -23.90
N ALA A 244 8.30 14.83 -23.10
CA ALA A 244 9.37 13.89 -23.39
C ALA A 244 9.06 13.14 -24.70
N PHE A 245 10.06 13.06 -25.57
CA PHE A 245 9.96 12.27 -26.79
C PHE A 245 9.90 10.78 -26.47
N GLU A 246 9.22 10.01 -27.32
CA GLU A 246 9.07 8.56 -27.11
C GLU A 246 10.42 7.85 -26.94
N GLN A 247 11.44 8.23 -27.73
CA GLN A 247 12.78 7.66 -27.62
C GLN A 247 13.43 7.96 -26.26
N GLU A 248 13.21 9.15 -25.70
CA GLU A 248 13.70 9.50 -24.38
C GLU A 248 13.02 8.63 -23.31
N ILE A 249 11.71 8.42 -23.41
CA ILE A 249 10.93 7.57 -22.50
C ILE A 249 11.44 6.12 -22.55
N VAL A 250 11.67 5.58 -23.75
CA VAL A 250 12.25 4.24 -23.95
C VAL A 250 13.66 4.15 -23.36
N ASN A 251 14.50 5.18 -23.53
CA ASN A 251 15.84 5.20 -22.96
C ASN A 251 15.80 5.23 -21.42
N ARG A 252 14.89 6.01 -20.82
CA ARG A 252 14.66 6.04 -19.36
C ARG A 252 14.22 4.67 -18.84
N TRP A 253 13.35 3.96 -19.55
CA TRP A 253 12.95 2.58 -19.22
C TRP A 253 14.14 1.62 -19.25
N ARG A 254 14.90 1.62 -20.35
CA ARG A 254 16.08 0.75 -20.52
C ARG A 254 17.11 0.99 -19.43
N ALA A 255 17.43 2.25 -19.13
CA ALA A 255 18.34 2.60 -18.04
C ALA A 255 17.83 2.11 -16.66
N GLN A 256 16.53 2.20 -16.41
CA GLN A 256 15.93 1.70 -15.16
C GLN A 256 16.06 0.17 -15.03
N ILE A 257 15.78 -0.58 -16.11
CA ILE A 257 15.93 -2.04 -16.13
C ILE A 257 17.40 -2.47 -16.07
N GLU A 258 18.30 -1.80 -16.79
CA GLU A 258 19.72 -2.10 -16.73
C GLU A 258 20.28 -1.91 -15.32
N LYS A 259 19.84 -0.86 -14.61
CA LYS A 259 20.19 -0.67 -13.20
C LYS A 259 19.73 -1.84 -12.33
N ARG A 260 18.58 -2.46 -12.62
CA ARG A 260 18.11 -3.67 -11.93
C ARG A 260 18.99 -4.88 -12.24
N LEU A 261 19.38 -5.05 -13.50
CA LEU A 261 20.25 -6.15 -13.93
C LEU A 261 21.65 -6.09 -13.30
N ARG A 262 22.18 -4.89 -13.03
CA ARG A 262 23.51 -4.73 -12.42
C ARG A 262 23.55 -5.00 -10.91
N ILE A 263 22.40 -4.90 -10.24
CA ILE A 263 22.29 -5.09 -8.78
C ILE A 263 21.96 -6.57 -8.46
N ASP A 264 21.41 -7.29 -9.43
CA ASP A 264 21.11 -8.72 -9.38
C ASP A 264 22.35 -9.57 -9.68
#